data_AF-A0A922AAS4-F1
#
_entry.id   AF-A0A922AAS4-F1
#
_cell.length_a   1.000
_cell.length_b   1.000
_cell.length_c   1.000
_cell.angle_alpha   90.00
_cell.angle_beta   90.00
_cell.angle_gamma   90.00
#
_symmetry.space_group_name_H-M   'P 1'
#
loop_
_entity.id
_entity.type
_entity.pdbx_description
1 polymer ?
#
loop_
_entity_poly.entity_id
_entity_poly.type
_entity_poly.pdbx_seq_one_letter_code
_entity_poly.pdbx_strand_id
1 'polypeptide(L)'
;MPIPDLVHQDSQTNETKPRRGAQSARITFTNNCPYTIWPGTLTANQKPQLATTGFELASKVSTSLDAQAPWKGRFWARTGCSTDASGRFSCATADCASGQVTCNGNGAIPPASLVEINIVENGGQDFYDVSLVDGFNLPVSVSTEGGSGECKTSSCPANVNAVCQAELQLKAADGSVIACKSACIAFN
;
A
#
# COMPACT_ATOMS: atom_id res chain seq x y z
N MET A 1 15.90 -15.13 3.27
CA MET A 1 15.52 -13.80 3.80
C MET A 1 14.01 -13.67 3.67
N PRO A 2 13.26 -13.32 4.73
CA PRO A 2 11.80 -13.33 4.67
C PRO A 2 11.29 -12.17 3.81
N ILE A 3 10.27 -12.47 3.00
CA ILE A 3 9.64 -11.59 2.01
C ILE A 3 8.95 -10.41 2.74
N PRO A 4 9.25 -9.15 2.43
CA PRO A 4 8.61 -8.01 3.08
C PRO A 4 7.24 -7.76 2.44
N ASP A 5 6.24 -7.65 3.31
CA ASP A 5 4.88 -7.20 3.12
C ASP A 5 4.07 -7.88 2.01
N LEU A 6 3.15 -8.76 2.43
CA LEU A 6 2.18 -9.37 1.54
C LEU A 6 0.82 -8.69 1.72
N VAL A 7 0.30 -8.16 0.62
CA VAL A 7 -1.13 -7.87 0.49
C VAL A 7 -1.78 -9.08 -0.17
N HIS A 8 -2.69 -9.76 0.54
CA HIS A 8 -3.49 -10.85 -0.01
C HIS A 8 -4.89 -10.35 -0.38
N GLN A 9 -5.37 -10.72 -1.57
CA GLN A 9 -6.76 -10.48 -1.98
C GLN A 9 -7.55 -11.79 -2.01
N ASP A 10 -8.55 -11.97 -1.14
CA ASP A 10 -9.40 -13.16 -1.17
C ASP A 10 -10.61 -12.94 -2.10
N SER A 11 -10.80 -13.86 -3.04
CA SER A 11 -12.06 -14.02 -3.78
C SER A 11 -12.84 -15.18 -3.18
N GLN A 12 -13.90 -14.90 -2.41
CA GLN A 12 -14.65 -15.96 -1.71
C GLN A 12 -15.34 -16.94 -2.66
N THR A 13 -15.18 -18.24 -2.40
CA THR A 13 -15.93 -19.35 -3.00
C THR A 13 -17.07 -19.84 -2.10
N ASN A 14 -18.27 -19.95 -2.69
CA ASN A 14 -19.39 -20.86 -2.42
C ASN A 14 -19.93 -21.00 -0.97
N GLU A 15 -20.92 -20.15 -0.62
CA GLU A 15 -21.97 -20.52 0.33
C GLU A 15 -23.36 -20.48 -0.35
N THR A 16 -24.16 -21.53 -0.11
CA THR A 16 -25.45 -21.85 -0.74
C THR A 16 -26.61 -20.94 -0.29
N LYS A 17 -26.52 -19.62 -0.52
CA LYS A 17 -27.69 -18.73 -0.46
C LYS A 17 -27.50 -17.49 -1.35
N PRO A 18 -28.37 -17.22 -2.35
CA PRO A 18 -28.18 -16.09 -3.24
C PRO A 18 -28.57 -14.79 -2.52
N ARG A 19 -27.60 -14.09 -1.95
CA ARG A 19 -27.74 -12.64 -1.74
C ARG A 19 -27.31 -11.97 -3.04
N ARG A 20 -28.28 -11.45 -3.81
CA ARG A 20 -27.98 -10.46 -4.85
C ARG A 20 -27.48 -9.21 -4.13
N GLY A 21 -26.19 -8.91 -4.23
CA GLY A 21 -25.63 -7.65 -3.75
C GLY A 21 -24.23 -7.79 -3.17
N ALA A 22 -23.26 -7.29 -3.95
CA ALA A 22 -21.88 -6.96 -3.60
C ALA A 22 -20.87 -8.14 -3.61
N GLN A 23 -20.16 -8.28 -4.73
CA GLN A 23 -18.88 -8.98 -4.76
C GLN A 23 -17.85 -8.10 -4.05
N SER A 24 -17.44 -8.50 -2.85
CA SER A 24 -16.44 -7.82 -2.04
C SER A 24 -15.13 -8.58 -2.11
N ALA A 25 -14.03 -7.89 -2.34
CA ALA A 25 -12.70 -8.45 -2.17
C ALA A 25 -12.19 -8.12 -0.77
N ARG A 26 -11.60 -9.11 -0.08
CA ARG A 26 -10.94 -8.90 1.21
C ARG A 26 -9.47 -8.62 0.96
N ILE A 27 -8.99 -7.44 1.33
CA ILE A 27 -7.60 -7.00 1.21
C ILE A 27 -6.92 -7.16 2.56
N THR A 28 -6.06 -8.15 2.71
CA THR A 28 -5.31 -8.44 3.92
C THR A 28 -3.89 -7.88 3.82
N PHE A 29 -3.54 -7.00 4.75
CA PHE A 29 -2.21 -6.41 4.90
C PHE A 29 -1.43 -7.21 5.94
N THR A 30 -0.20 -7.61 5.62
CA THR A 30 0.73 -8.24 6.56
C THR A 30 2.01 -7.44 6.62
N ASN A 31 2.40 -6.99 7.82
CA ASN A 31 3.69 -6.35 8.03
C ASN A 31 4.76 -7.41 8.36
N ASN A 32 5.67 -7.66 7.42
CA ASN A 32 6.83 -8.52 7.63
C ASN A 32 8.12 -7.75 7.93
N CYS A 33 8.09 -6.41 7.89
CA CYS A 33 9.18 -5.57 8.33
C CYS A 33 9.47 -5.76 9.84
N PRO A 34 10.72 -5.57 10.30
CA PRO A 34 11.07 -5.70 11.72
C PRO A 34 10.64 -4.48 12.57
N TYR A 35 9.86 -3.56 12.00
CA TYR A 35 9.41 -2.32 12.61
C TYR A 35 7.94 -2.06 12.26
N THR A 36 7.29 -1.19 13.03
CA THR A 36 5.92 -0.73 12.74
C THR A 36 5.88 0.06 11.44
N ILE A 37 4.84 -0.19 10.64
CA ILE A 37 4.49 0.58 9.45
C ILE A 37 3.10 1.17 9.62
N TRP A 38 2.78 2.21 8.85
CA TRP A 38 1.44 2.80 8.85
C TRP A 38 0.87 2.79 7.44
N PRO A 39 0.14 1.72 7.05
CA PRO A 39 -0.48 1.67 5.74
C PRO A 39 -1.41 2.85 5.50
N GLY A 40 -1.45 3.32 4.26
CA GLY A 40 -2.40 4.30 3.74
C GLY A 40 -3.20 3.68 2.60
N THR A 41 -4.47 4.10 2.46
CA THR A 41 -5.35 3.65 1.38
C THR A 41 -5.95 4.86 0.67
N LEU A 42 -6.09 4.75 -0.65
CA LEU A 42 -6.75 5.78 -1.45
C LEU A 42 -7.60 5.14 -2.54
N THR A 43 -8.90 5.41 -2.51
CA THR A 43 -9.78 5.13 -3.66
C THR A 43 -9.57 6.21 -4.73
N ALA A 44 -9.39 5.78 -5.99
CA ALA A 44 -9.16 6.66 -7.13
C ALA A 44 -10.40 7.51 -7.50
N ASN A 45 -10.16 8.56 -8.29
CA ASN A 45 -11.19 9.42 -8.88
C ASN A 45 -12.18 10.04 -7.88
N GLN A 46 -11.71 10.32 -6.65
CA GLN A 46 -12.52 10.91 -5.58
C GLN A 46 -13.80 10.10 -5.25
N LYS A 47 -13.82 8.81 -5.60
CA LYS A 47 -14.86 7.88 -5.17
C LYS A 47 -14.79 7.66 -3.65
N PRO A 48 -15.86 7.11 -3.04
CA PRO A 48 -15.87 6.81 -1.61
C PRO A 48 -14.63 6.02 -1.17
N GLN A 49 -14.03 6.47 -0.06
CA GLN A 49 -12.87 5.81 0.53
C GLN A 49 -13.25 4.49 1.18
N LEU A 50 -12.27 3.60 1.39
CA LEU A 50 -12.45 2.40 2.20
C LEU A 50 -12.78 2.77 3.65
N ALA A 51 -13.20 1.78 4.45
CA ALA A 51 -13.60 1.99 5.86
C ALA A 51 -12.53 2.71 6.70
N THR A 52 -11.25 2.60 6.32
CA THR A 52 -10.18 3.46 6.81
C THR A 52 -9.24 3.85 5.67
N THR A 53 -8.67 5.06 5.78
CA THR A 53 -7.65 5.60 4.86
C THR A 53 -6.24 5.52 5.44
N GLY A 54 -6.08 5.03 6.68
CA GLY A 54 -4.78 4.77 7.27
C GLY A 54 -4.87 4.18 8.66
N PHE A 55 -3.92 3.32 9.01
CA PHE A 55 -3.88 2.60 10.28
C PHE A 55 -2.44 2.26 10.66
N GLU A 56 -2.22 1.90 11.92
CA GLU A 56 -0.95 1.36 12.40
C GLU A 56 -0.92 -0.16 12.20
N LEU A 57 0.22 -0.69 11.77
CA LEU A 57 0.44 -2.12 11.64
C LEU A 57 1.80 -2.50 12.22
N ALA A 58 1.79 -3.06 13.42
CA ALA A 58 3.00 -3.51 14.11
C ALA A 58 3.68 -4.67 13.36
N SER A 59 4.97 -4.88 13.66
CA SER A 59 5.76 -5.98 13.09
C SER A 59 5.08 -7.33 13.30
N LYS A 60 4.99 -8.13 12.24
CA LYS A 60 4.38 -9.46 12.18
C LYS A 60 2.87 -9.50 12.41
N VAL A 61 2.19 -8.36 12.36
CA VAL A 61 0.73 -8.27 12.48
C VAL A 61 0.09 -8.22 11.09
N SER A 62 -1.09 -8.84 11.00
CA SER A 62 -1.97 -8.74 9.83
C SER A 62 -3.31 -8.09 10.19
N THR A 63 -3.90 -7.39 9.24
CA THR A 63 -5.26 -6.84 9.32
C THR A 63 -5.91 -6.86 7.94
N SER A 64 -7.24 -6.74 7.84
CA SER A 64 -7.94 -6.79 6.56
C SER A 64 -8.95 -5.65 6.40
N LEU A 65 -9.18 -5.25 5.15
CA LEU A 65 -10.22 -4.31 4.74
C LEU A 65 -11.03 -4.91 3.59
N ASP A 66 -12.31 -4.58 3.53
CA ASP A 66 -13.16 -5.00 2.42
C ASP A 66 -13.27 -3.89 1.37
N ALA A 67 -13.09 -4.26 0.09
CA ALA A 67 -13.26 -3.39 -1.07
C ALA A 67 -14.40 -3.92 -1.95
N GLN A 68 -15.43 -3.10 -2.15
CA GLN A 68 -16.61 -3.48 -2.93
C GLN A 68 -16.37 -3.27 -4.42
N ALA A 69 -16.61 -4.29 -5.24
CA ALA A 69 -16.51 -4.14 -6.68
C ALA A 69 -17.63 -3.22 -7.23
N PRO A 70 -17.34 -2.37 -8.23
CA PRO A 70 -16.01 -2.09 -8.77
C PRO A 70 -15.22 -1.15 -7.86
N TRP A 71 -13.94 -1.45 -7.65
CA TRP A 71 -13.04 -0.60 -6.87
C TRP A 71 -11.71 -0.41 -7.59
N LYS A 72 -11.23 0.83 -7.63
CA LYS A 72 -9.89 1.14 -8.11
C LYS A 72 -9.21 2.03 -7.09
N GLY A 73 -7.99 1.70 -6.72
CA GLY A 73 -7.25 2.47 -5.77
C GLY A 73 -5.83 1.98 -5.59
N ARG A 74 -5.18 2.55 -4.58
CA ARG A 74 -3.79 2.25 -4.26
C ARG A 74 -3.56 2.17 -2.77
N PHE A 75 -2.55 1.41 -2.42
CA PHE A 75 -2.04 1.23 -1.07
C PHE A 75 -0.56 1.58 -1.03
N TRP A 76 -0.11 2.04 0.12
CA TRP A 76 1.30 2.27 0.43
C TRP A 76 1.49 2.08 1.93
N ALA A 77 2.74 2.09 2.39
CA ALA A 77 3.02 2.08 3.81
C ALA A 77 4.03 3.18 4.19
N ARG A 78 3.71 3.90 5.27
CA ARG A 78 4.54 4.95 5.85
C ARG A 78 5.51 4.36 6.87
N THR A 79 6.67 5.01 7.03
CA THR A 79 7.71 4.61 7.99
C THR A 79 8.24 5.81 8.76
N GLY A 80 8.83 5.56 9.93
CA GLY A 80 9.40 6.61 10.79
C GLY A 80 8.34 7.62 11.25
N CYS A 81 7.16 7.13 11.63
CA CYS A 81 6.04 8.00 12.00
C CYS A 81 6.03 8.35 13.49
N SER A 82 5.57 9.55 13.81
CA SER A 82 5.37 10.02 15.18
C SER A 82 4.31 11.12 15.27
N THR A 83 3.78 11.33 16.47
CA THR A 83 2.90 12.46 16.78
C THR A 83 3.70 13.50 17.56
N ASP A 84 3.75 14.73 17.06
CA ASP A 84 4.44 15.82 17.74
C ASP A 84 3.67 16.36 18.95
N ALA A 85 4.28 17.31 19.68
CA ALA A 85 3.67 17.92 20.86
C ALA A 85 2.37 18.71 20.57
N SER A 86 2.10 19.03 19.30
CA SER A 86 0.85 19.67 18.86
C SER A 86 -0.26 18.66 18.52
N GLY A 87 0.03 17.36 18.60
CA GLY A 87 -0.89 16.29 18.21
C GLY A 87 -0.89 15.98 16.72
N ARG A 88 0.05 16.53 15.95
CA ARG A 88 0.16 16.30 14.51
C ARG A 88 0.96 15.03 14.23
N PHE A 89 0.34 14.08 13.54
CA PHE A 89 1.00 12.88 13.06
C PHE A 89 1.73 13.15 11.74
N SER A 90 2.99 12.71 11.65
CA SER A 90 3.82 12.82 10.44
C SER A 90 4.79 11.66 10.32
N CYS A 91 5.22 11.37 9.09
CA CYS A 91 6.11 10.25 8.76
C CYS A 91 7.33 10.68 7.95
N ALA A 92 8.44 9.96 8.13
CA ALA A 92 9.68 10.20 7.39
C ALA A 92 9.58 9.83 5.89
N THR A 93 8.79 8.81 5.55
CA THR A 93 8.56 8.39 4.16
C THR A 93 7.09 8.19 3.87
N ALA A 94 6.67 8.51 2.63
CA ALA A 94 5.32 8.28 2.11
C ALA A 94 4.19 8.94 2.93
N ASP A 95 4.52 10.01 3.67
CA ASP A 95 3.55 10.77 4.47
C ASP A 95 2.40 11.27 3.60
N CYS A 96 1.18 11.31 4.13
CA CYS A 96 0.00 11.76 3.38
C CYS A 96 -0.47 13.16 3.79
N ALA A 97 0.31 13.86 4.64
CA ALA A 97 0.11 15.24 5.08
C ALA A 97 -1.29 15.56 5.63
N SER A 98 -2.04 14.56 6.10
CA SER A 98 -3.32 14.77 6.78
C SER A 98 -3.15 15.28 8.21
N GLY A 99 -1.94 15.14 8.78
CA GLY A 99 -1.67 15.38 10.20
C GLY A 99 -2.25 14.31 11.12
N GLN A 100 -2.75 13.20 10.57
CA GLN A 100 -3.42 12.11 11.29
C GLN A 100 -2.94 10.74 10.81
N VAL A 101 -3.22 9.69 11.59
CA VAL A 101 -2.99 8.31 11.14
C VAL A 101 -3.83 8.02 9.89
N THR A 102 -5.08 8.48 9.81
CA THR A 102 -5.90 8.38 8.60
C THR A 102 -5.44 9.39 7.55
N CYS A 103 -5.36 8.97 6.28
CA CYS A 103 -4.93 9.85 5.19
C CYS A 103 -6.05 10.73 4.62
N ASN A 104 -7.31 10.49 4.99
CA ASN A 104 -8.46 11.37 4.71
C ASN A 104 -8.63 11.72 3.22
N GLY A 105 -8.32 10.78 2.33
CA GLY A 105 -8.40 10.98 0.88
C GLY A 105 -7.15 11.61 0.25
N ASN A 106 -6.11 11.89 1.04
CA ASN A 106 -4.80 12.28 0.52
C ASN A 106 -4.00 11.04 0.10
N GLY A 107 -3.20 11.18 -0.97
CA GLY A 107 -2.21 10.18 -1.35
C GLY A 107 -0.89 10.35 -0.59
N ALA A 108 -0.01 9.35 -0.71
CA ALA A 108 1.38 9.47 -0.29
C ALA A 108 2.09 10.63 -1.00
N ILE A 109 2.94 11.35 -0.28
CA ILE A 109 3.96 12.21 -0.84
C ILE A 109 5.13 11.30 -1.28
N PRO A 110 5.47 11.25 -2.59
CA PRO A 110 6.61 10.47 -3.08
C PRO A 110 7.94 10.89 -2.44
N PRO A 111 8.92 9.97 -2.29
CA PRO A 111 8.93 8.60 -2.79
C PRO A 111 8.11 7.59 -1.99
N ALA A 112 7.36 6.72 -2.68
CA ALA A 112 6.56 5.65 -2.08
C ALA A 112 6.42 4.45 -3.00
N SER A 113 6.69 3.25 -2.49
CA SER A 113 6.30 2.01 -3.16
C SER A 113 4.78 1.88 -3.11
N LEU A 114 4.16 1.58 -4.26
CA LEU A 114 2.70 1.46 -4.36
C LEU A 114 2.27 0.03 -4.68
N VAL A 115 1.13 -0.37 -4.12
CA VAL A 115 0.32 -1.48 -4.64
C VAL A 115 -0.93 -0.87 -5.25
N GLU A 116 -1.14 -1.08 -6.55
CA GLU A 116 -2.29 -0.56 -7.28
C GLU A 116 -3.21 -1.73 -7.61
N ILE A 117 -4.52 -1.57 -7.40
CA ILE A 117 -5.52 -2.60 -7.70
C ILE A 117 -6.74 -1.98 -8.39
N ASN A 118 -7.27 -2.70 -9.38
CA ASN A 118 -8.51 -2.47 -10.07
C ASN A 118 -9.37 -3.74 -10.02
N ILE A 119 -10.35 -3.75 -9.14
CA ILE A 119 -11.35 -4.81 -8.96
C ILE A 119 -12.52 -4.54 -9.89
N VAL A 120 -12.79 -5.50 -10.78
CA VAL A 120 -13.83 -5.38 -11.80
C VAL A 120 -15.16 -5.92 -11.29
N GLU A 121 -16.27 -5.29 -11.70
CA GLU A 121 -17.61 -5.77 -11.36
C GLU A 121 -17.96 -7.12 -12.00
N ASN A 122 -18.94 -7.82 -11.43
CA ASN A 122 -19.50 -9.07 -11.96
C ASN A 122 -18.50 -10.22 -12.16
N GLY A 123 -17.43 -10.26 -11.35
CA GLY A 123 -16.39 -11.29 -11.42
C GLY A 123 -15.53 -11.17 -12.67
N GLY A 124 -15.39 -9.95 -13.20
CA GLY A 124 -14.49 -9.66 -14.30
C GLY A 124 -13.01 -9.83 -13.94
N GLN A 125 -12.14 -9.53 -14.89
CA GLN A 125 -10.69 -9.67 -14.72
C GLN A 125 -10.12 -8.50 -13.92
N ASP A 126 -9.72 -8.77 -12.68
CA ASP A 126 -9.00 -7.83 -11.84
C ASP A 126 -7.58 -7.56 -12.39
N PHE A 127 -7.07 -6.36 -12.13
CA PHE A 127 -5.69 -5.97 -12.42
C PHE A 127 -5.03 -5.46 -11.15
N TYR A 128 -3.79 -5.84 -10.92
CA TYR A 128 -3.01 -5.36 -9.79
C TYR A 128 -1.52 -5.37 -10.12
N ASP A 129 -0.76 -4.49 -9.47
CA ASP A 129 0.69 -4.41 -9.61
C ASP A 129 1.35 -3.75 -8.41
N VAL A 130 2.66 -4.01 -8.28
CA VAL A 130 3.58 -3.20 -7.48
C VAL A 130 4.22 -2.19 -8.41
N SER A 131 4.12 -0.91 -8.05
CA SER A 131 4.59 0.21 -8.86
C SER A 131 5.63 1.03 -8.13
N LEU A 132 6.73 1.33 -8.82
CA LEU A 132 7.78 2.26 -8.38
C LEU A 132 7.77 3.55 -9.22
N VAL A 133 6.67 3.85 -9.90
CA VAL A 133 6.51 5.10 -10.67
C VAL A 133 6.69 6.30 -9.74
N ASP A 134 6.17 6.21 -8.52
CA ASP A 134 6.31 7.21 -7.46
C ASP A 134 7.56 6.96 -6.58
N GLY A 135 8.52 6.15 -7.05
CA GLY A 135 9.72 5.79 -6.30
C GLY A 135 9.53 4.60 -5.35
N PHE A 136 10.44 4.48 -4.39
CA PHE A 136 10.51 3.35 -3.45
C PHE A 136 10.79 3.87 -2.04
N ASN A 137 10.15 3.29 -1.04
CA ASN A 137 10.54 3.50 0.37
C ASN A 137 10.74 2.18 1.13
N LEU A 138 9.92 1.16 0.83
CA LEU A 138 10.02 -0.18 1.40
C LEU A 138 9.68 -1.28 0.38
N PRO A 139 10.20 -2.50 0.55
CA PRO A 139 9.84 -3.62 -0.31
C PRO A 139 8.41 -4.07 -0.05
N VAL A 140 7.69 -4.43 -1.11
CA VAL A 140 6.26 -4.79 -1.03
C VAL A 140 5.89 -5.83 -2.07
N SER A 141 4.83 -6.59 -1.80
CA SER A 141 4.24 -7.54 -2.72
C SER A 141 2.72 -7.58 -2.61
N VAL A 142 2.08 -8.00 -3.69
CA VAL A 142 0.66 -8.31 -3.75
C VAL A 142 0.46 -9.66 -4.44
N SER A 143 -0.44 -10.45 -3.87
CA SER A 143 -0.86 -11.74 -4.41
C SER A 143 -2.34 -11.97 -4.16
N THR A 144 -2.95 -12.83 -4.96
CA THR A 144 -4.35 -13.21 -4.79
C THR A 144 -4.46 -14.54 -4.05
N GLU A 145 -5.43 -14.65 -3.14
CA GLU A 145 -5.92 -15.92 -2.61
C GLU A 145 -7.20 -16.31 -3.35
N GLY A 146 -7.16 -17.46 -4.02
CA GLY A 146 -8.26 -17.87 -4.90
C GLY A 146 -8.26 -17.10 -6.23
N GLY A 147 -9.46 -16.90 -6.79
CA GLY A 147 -9.62 -16.40 -8.17
C GLY A 147 -9.25 -17.46 -9.22
N SER A 148 -9.33 -17.08 -10.50
CA SER A 148 -8.95 -17.94 -11.63
C SER A 148 -8.23 -17.12 -12.69
N GLY A 149 -7.35 -17.76 -13.47
CA GLY A 149 -6.49 -17.10 -14.45
C GLY A 149 -5.02 -17.16 -14.05
N GLU A 150 -4.24 -16.15 -14.43
CA GLU A 150 -2.80 -16.14 -14.16
C GLU A 150 -2.46 -15.97 -12.67
N CYS A 151 -3.15 -15.07 -11.96
CA CYS A 151 -3.06 -14.87 -10.51
C CYS A 151 -1.61 -14.84 -9.97
N LYS A 152 -0.67 -14.27 -10.73
CA LYS A 152 0.77 -14.22 -10.39
C LYS A 152 1.03 -13.15 -9.34
N THR A 153 1.93 -13.41 -8.40
CA THR A 153 2.41 -12.40 -7.45
C THR A 153 3.13 -11.26 -8.18
N SER A 154 2.79 -10.02 -7.85
CA SER A 154 3.59 -8.84 -8.21
C SER A 154 4.39 -8.41 -6.99
N SER A 155 5.71 -8.19 -7.13
CA SER A 155 6.59 -7.93 -5.99
C SER A 155 7.80 -7.09 -6.37
N CYS A 156 8.17 -6.18 -5.47
CA CYS A 156 9.49 -5.56 -5.40
C CYS A 156 10.12 -5.93 -4.04
N PRO A 157 10.81 -7.08 -3.93
CA PRO A 157 11.30 -7.57 -2.63
C PRO A 157 12.68 -7.03 -2.26
N ALA A 158 13.41 -6.45 -3.22
CA ALA A 158 14.75 -5.93 -3.01
C ALA A 158 14.72 -4.61 -2.21
N ASN A 159 15.77 -4.38 -1.42
CA ASN A 159 16.00 -3.07 -0.80
C ASN A 159 16.60 -2.10 -1.84
N VAL A 160 15.74 -1.39 -2.58
CA VAL A 160 16.18 -0.42 -3.59
C VAL A 160 16.97 0.74 -2.98
N ASN A 161 16.73 1.10 -1.72
CA ASN A 161 17.50 2.15 -1.01
C ASN A 161 19.01 1.84 -0.97
N ALA A 162 19.39 0.56 -0.94
CA ALA A 162 20.79 0.14 -0.88
C ALA A 162 21.57 0.40 -2.19
N VAL A 163 20.87 0.57 -3.31
CA VAL A 163 21.47 0.80 -4.64
C VAL A 163 20.99 2.11 -5.27
N CYS A 164 20.30 2.95 -4.50
CA CYS A 164 19.75 4.21 -4.97
C CYS A 164 20.87 5.18 -5.35
N GLN A 165 20.83 5.74 -6.55
CA GLN A 165 21.80 6.73 -7.02
C GLN A 165 21.69 8.04 -6.24
N ALA A 166 22.80 8.75 -6.03
CA ALA A 166 22.90 9.88 -5.11
C ALA A 166 21.86 10.98 -5.36
N GLU A 167 21.59 11.27 -6.63
CA GLU A 167 20.62 12.24 -7.12
C GLU A 167 19.15 11.86 -6.85
N LEU A 168 18.89 10.58 -6.55
CA LEU A 168 17.56 10.04 -6.25
C LEU A 168 17.32 9.79 -4.75
N GLN A 169 18.36 9.89 -3.92
CA GLN A 169 18.28 9.52 -2.50
C GLN A 169 17.43 10.52 -1.70
N LEU A 170 16.48 10.01 -0.92
CA LEU A 170 15.94 10.70 0.25
C LEU A 170 16.67 10.18 1.49
N LYS A 171 17.26 11.09 2.27
CA LYS A 171 18.05 10.74 3.46
C LYS A 171 17.38 11.16 4.75
N ALA A 172 17.54 10.35 5.78
CA ALA A 172 17.23 10.72 7.16
C ALA A 172 18.32 11.62 7.75
N ALA A 173 18.07 12.14 8.96
CA ALA A 173 18.99 13.02 9.67
C ALA A 173 20.35 12.37 10.00
N ASP A 174 20.39 11.05 10.14
CA ASP A 174 21.62 10.27 10.36
C ASP A 174 22.40 9.98 9.07
N GLY A 175 21.91 10.46 7.92
CA GLY A 175 22.53 10.27 6.61
C GLY A 175 22.16 8.96 5.91
N SER A 176 21.38 8.08 6.55
CA SER A 176 20.88 6.85 5.93
C SER A 176 19.90 7.15 4.79
N VAL A 177 19.96 6.35 3.72
CA VAL A 177 18.99 6.43 2.61
C VAL A 177 17.72 5.69 3.03
N ILE A 178 16.63 6.43 3.21
CA ILE A 178 15.35 5.90 3.70
C ILE A 178 14.32 5.72 2.59
N ALA A 179 14.52 6.35 1.44
CA ALA A 179 13.70 6.16 0.26
C ALA A 179 14.48 6.57 -1.00
N CYS A 180 14.02 6.11 -2.16
CA CYS A 180 14.59 6.39 -3.47
C CYS A 180 13.53 6.99 -4.39
N LYS A 181 13.75 8.20 -4.88
CA LYS A 181 12.90 8.84 -5.88
C LYS A 181 12.98 8.08 -7.20
N SER A 182 11.88 8.06 -7.95
CA SER A 182 11.96 7.77 -9.38
C SER A 182 12.52 9.00 -10.11
N ALA A 183 12.97 8.81 -11.35
CA ALA A 183 13.43 9.92 -12.18
C ALA A 183 12.33 10.98 -12.40
N CYS A 184 11.07 10.55 -12.54
CA CYS A 184 9.92 11.45 -12.69
C CYS A 184 9.79 12.40 -11.49
N ILE A 185 10.00 11.90 -10.28
CA ILE A 185 9.92 12.69 -9.05
C ILE A 185 11.17 13.56 -8.84
N ALA A 186 12.33 13.13 -9.33
CA ALA A 186 13.58 13.85 -9.12
C ALA A 186 13.79 15.02 -10.10
N PHE A 187 13.25 14.93 -11.33
CA PHE A 187 13.62 15.82 -12.43
C PHE A 187 12.45 16.57 -13.10
N ASN A 188 11.22 16.47 -12.60
CA ASN A 188 10.07 17.28 -13.06
C ASN A 188 9.66 18.35 -12.06
#